data_AF-A0A929ANI9-F1
#
_entry.id   AF-A0A929ANI9-F1
#
_cell.length_a   1.000
_cell.length_b   1.000
_cell.length_c   1.000
_cell.angle_alpha   90.00
_cell.angle_beta   90.00
_cell.angle_gamma   90.00
#
_symmetry.space_group_name_H-M   'P 1'
#
loop_
_entity.id
_entity.type
_entity.pdbx_description
1 polymer ?
#
loop_
_entity_poly.entity_id
_entity_poly.type
_entity_poly.pdbx_seq_one_letter_code
_entity_poly.pdbx_strand_id
1 'polypeptide(L)'
;MTKRYFSYTILIANIISMGLCIAGYLLNIGWYRFLFGIILIPILLIHFIFHWSLVIKHTRISKQTELYSCLSNIAIALTLVLLPDVSDVPPYYAVFGLYKNPPDLFGTIALVSFVASFILTFIAKRTDRKDTKK
;
A
#
# COMPACT_ATOMS: atom_id res chain seq x y z
N MET A 1 3.51 -30.36 -5.39
CA MET A 1 2.12 -30.02 -5.01
C MET A 1 2.13 -28.76 -4.14
N THR A 2 1.80 -27.59 -4.70
CA THR A 2 1.65 -26.35 -3.90
C THR A 2 0.32 -26.40 -3.17
N LYS A 3 0.35 -26.53 -1.84
CA LYS A 3 -0.86 -26.41 -1.00
C LYS A 3 -1.42 -25.00 -1.19
N ARG A 4 -2.61 -24.89 -1.78
CA ARG A 4 -3.30 -23.62 -2.01
C ARG A 4 -4.24 -23.35 -0.82
N TYR A 5 -4.18 -22.13 -0.27
CA TYR A 5 -4.95 -21.72 0.91
C TYR A 5 -5.83 -20.51 0.60
N PHE A 6 -6.86 -20.31 1.43
CA PHE A 6 -7.69 -19.12 1.40
C PHE A 6 -6.90 -17.97 2.02
N SER A 7 -6.53 -16.96 1.23
CA SER A 7 -5.68 -15.87 1.75
C SER A 7 -6.52 -14.70 2.23
N TYR A 8 -7.18 -14.88 3.38
CA TYR A 8 -7.76 -13.77 4.14
C TYR A 8 -6.70 -12.72 4.50
N THR A 9 -5.43 -13.12 4.56
CA THR A 9 -4.27 -12.27 4.85
C THR A 9 -4.15 -11.10 3.87
N ILE A 10 -4.27 -11.34 2.56
CA ILE A 10 -4.18 -10.26 1.55
C ILE A 10 -5.36 -9.29 1.71
N LEU A 11 -6.55 -9.81 1.98
CA LEU A 11 -7.75 -8.99 2.18
C LEU A 11 -7.61 -8.10 3.41
N ILE A 12 -7.21 -8.68 4.56
CA ILE A 12 -7.00 -7.95 5.81
C ILE A 12 -5.92 -6.88 5.63
N ALA A 13 -4.81 -7.22 4.97
CA ALA A 13 -3.72 -6.28 4.73
C ALA A 13 -4.15 -5.11 3.82
N ASN A 14 -5.00 -5.36 2.82
CA ASN A 14 -5.58 -4.30 2.00
C ASN A 14 -6.53 -3.41 2.80
N ILE A 15 -7.42 -4.00 3.61
CA ILE A 15 -8.36 -3.24 4.45
C ILE A 15 -7.59 -2.32 5.41
N ILE A 16 -6.54 -2.83 6.06
CA ILE A 16 -5.67 -2.03 6.94
C ILE A 16 -5.02 -0.89 6.17
N SER A 17 -4.44 -1.17 5.00
CA SER A 17 -3.79 -0.14 4.17
C SER A 17 -4.78 0.94 3.70
N MET A 18 -6.01 0.55 3.36
CA MET A 18 -7.07 1.48 2.97
C MET A 18 -7.53 2.32 4.16
N GLY A 19 -7.67 1.71 5.34
CA GLY A 19 -7.95 2.42 6.59
C GLY A 19 -6.88 3.45 6.93
N LEU A 20 -5.60 3.09 6.79
CA LEU A 20 -4.48 4.02 6.98
C LEU A 20 -4.50 5.18 5.96
N CYS A 21 -4.84 4.91 4.70
CA CYS A 21 -4.98 5.95 3.69
C CYS A 21 -6.14 6.91 4.01
N ILE A 22 -7.30 6.39 4.42
CA ILE A 22 -8.46 7.20 4.80
C ILE A 22 -8.14 8.02 6.05
N ALA A 23 -7.55 7.41 7.06
CA ALA A 23 -7.10 8.10 8.27
C ALA A 23 -6.09 9.20 7.92
N GLY A 24 -5.08 8.91 7.10
CA GLY A 24 -4.12 9.90 6.60
C GLY A 24 -4.82 11.04 5.85
N TYR A 25 -5.79 10.77 5.00
CA TYR A 25 -6.52 11.82 4.29
C TYR A 25 -7.40 12.69 5.21
N LEU A 26 -8.10 12.08 6.17
CA LEU A 26 -9.03 12.80 7.06
C LEU A 26 -8.31 13.61 8.12
N LEU A 27 -7.17 13.12 8.61
CA LEU A 27 -6.44 13.71 9.72
C LEU A 27 -5.44 14.78 9.26
N ASN A 28 -5.08 14.83 7.97
CA ASN A 28 -4.20 15.86 7.42
C ASN A 28 -5.01 17.00 6.77
N ILE A 29 -4.62 18.25 7.02
CA ILE A 29 -5.33 19.47 6.57
C ILE A 29 -4.41 20.26 5.61
N GLY A 30 -4.99 21.13 4.76
CA GLY A 30 -4.23 22.05 3.89
C GLY A 30 -3.86 21.46 2.53
N TRP A 31 -2.82 22.03 1.89
CA TRP A 31 -2.35 21.64 0.54
C TRP A 31 -1.96 20.17 0.44
N TYR A 32 -1.51 19.58 1.56
CA TYR A 32 -1.22 18.16 1.64
C TYR A 32 -2.46 17.32 1.34
N ARG A 33 -3.65 17.66 1.86
CA ARG A 33 -4.91 16.96 1.58
C ARG A 33 -5.29 17.02 0.10
N PHE A 34 -4.97 18.13 -0.58
CA PHE A 34 -5.20 18.30 -2.01
C PHE A 34 -4.27 17.43 -2.87
N LEU A 35 -2.96 17.45 -2.58
CA LEU A 35 -1.96 16.60 -3.25
C LEU A 35 -2.23 15.10 -3.02
N PHE A 36 -2.52 14.74 -1.77
CA PHE A 36 -2.90 13.38 -1.38
C PHE A 36 -4.18 12.94 -2.11
N GLY A 37 -5.18 13.82 -2.18
CA GLY A 37 -6.48 13.54 -2.79
C GLY A 37 -6.44 13.37 -4.31
N ILE A 38 -5.65 14.16 -5.02
CA ILE A 38 -5.61 14.15 -6.49
C ILE A 38 -4.58 13.17 -7.05
N ILE A 39 -3.45 12.99 -6.37
CA ILE A 39 -2.34 12.17 -6.88
C ILE A 39 -2.32 10.82 -6.17
N LEU A 40 -2.26 10.82 -4.85
CA LEU A 40 -1.98 9.59 -4.10
C LEU A 40 -3.20 8.67 -4.01
N ILE A 41 -4.40 9.20 -3.77
CA ILE A 41 -5.63 8.39 -3.68
C ILE A 41 -5.89 7.62 -4.98
N PRO A 42 -5.87 8.21 -6.20
CA PRO A 42 -6.08 7.44 -7.42
C PRO A 42 -5.06 6.31 -7.62
N ILE A 43 -3.80 6.56 -7.30
CA ILE A 43 -2.74 5.56 -7.43
C ILE A 43 -2.93 4.41 -6.44
N LEU A 44 -3.30 4.72 -5.19
CA LEU A 44 -3.63 3.72 -4.19
C LEU A 44 -4.88 2.93 -4.59
N LEU A 45 -5.90 3.58 -5.15
CA LEU A 45 -7.11 2.93 -5.65
C LEU A 45 -6.79 1.91 -6.74
N ILE A 46 -5.90 2.26 -7.67
CA ILE A 46 -5.39 1.32 -8.68
C ILE A 46 -4.73 0.13 -7.98
N HIS A 47 -3.79 0.38 -7.04
CA HIS A 47 -3.12 -0.68 -6.28
C HIS A 47 -4.11 -1.63 -5.57
N PHE A 48 -5.14 -1.07 -4.93
CA PHE A 48 -6.21 -1.83 -4.29
C PHE A 48 -6.99 -2.70 -5.28
N ILE A 49 -7.39 -2.14 -6.43
CA ILE A 49 -8.09 -2.90 -7.48
C ILE A 49 -7.23 -4.08 -7.96
N PHE A 50 -5.92 -3.88 -8.08
CA PHE A 50 -5.00 -4.94 -8.47
C PHE A 50 -4.98 -6.10 -7.45
N HIS A 51 -4.85 -5.82 -6.16
CA HIS A 51 -4.89 -6.87 -5.13
C HIS A 51 -6.26 -7.52 -5.00
N TRP A 52 -7.32 -6.72 -5.06
CA TRP A 52 -8.70 -7.21 -5.03
C TRP A 52 -8.97 -8.21 -6.17
N SER A 53 -8.41 -7.95 -7.35
CA SER A 53 -8.51 -8.85 -8.50
C SER A 53 -7.82 -10.21 -8.29
N LEU A 54 -6.78 -10.27 -7.44
CA LEU A 54 -6.10 -11.52 -7.07
C LEU A 54 -6.94 -12.32 -6.07
N VAL A 55 -7.58 -11.64 -5.12
CA VAL A 55 -8.40 -12.28 -4.07
C VAL A 55 -9.73 -12.80 -4.62
N ILE A 56 -10.45 -12.00 -5.42
CA ILE A 56 -11.77 -12.41 -5.95
C ILE A 56 -11.65 -13.56 -6.95
N LYS A 57 -10.63 -13.56 -7.81
CA LYS A 57 -10.53 -14.58 -8.85
C LYS A 57 -10.24 -15.96 -8.30
N HIS A 58 -9.60 -16.08 -7.14
CA HIS A 58 -9.01 -17.33 -6.68
C HIS A 58 -9.35 -17.62 -5.21
N THR A 59 -10.16 -18.66 -4.99
CA THR A 59 -10.35 -19.27 -3.65
C THR A 59 -9.08 -19.94 -3.11
N ARG A 60 -8.05 -20.09 -3.95
CA ARG A 60 -6.85 -20.88 -3.68
C ARG A 60 -5.64 -20.24 -4.37
N ILE A 61 -4.86 -19.48 -3.59
CA ILE A 61 -3.68 -18.74 -4.06
C ILE A 61 -2.40 -19.53 -3.71
N SER A 62 -1.33 -19.38 -4.50
CA SER A 62 -0.03 -19.97 -4.17
C SER A 62 0.67 -19.18 -3.06
N LYS A 63 1.48 -19.87 -2.24
CA LYS A 63 2.24 -19.23 -1.16
C LYS A 63 3.15 -18.10 -1.64
N GLN A 64 3.68 -18.21 -2.87
CA GLN A 64 4.54 -17.18 -3.45
C GLN A 64 3.74 -15.92 -3.78
N THR A 65 2.58 -16.05 -4.45
CA THR A 65 1.69 -14.92 -4.72
C THR A 65 1.22 -14.26 -3.42
N GLU A 66 0.87 -15.06 -2.40
CA GLU A 66 0.49 -14.54 -1.08
C GLU A 66 1.62 -13.75 -0.41
N LEU A 67 2.85 -14.28 -0.43
CA LEU A 67 4.02 -13.59 0.14
C LEU A 67 4.26 -12.23 -0.54
N TYR A 68 4.31 -12.20 -1.88
CA TYR A 68 4.52 -10.96 -2.62
C TYR A 68 3.41 -9.95 -2.38
N SER A 69 2.17 -10.42 -2.27
CA SER A 69 1.05 -9.54 -1.95
C SER A 69 1.10 -8.98 -0.54
N CYS A 70 1.49 -9.79 0.45
CA CYS A 70 1.68 -9.32 1.82
C CYS A 70 2.81 -8.29 1.90
N LEU A 71 3.97 -8.57 1.30
CA LEU A 71 5.10 -7.64 1.26
C LEU A 71 4.73 -6.33 0.56
N SER A 72 3.94 -6.40 -0.51
CA SER A 72 3.42 -5.19 -1.17
C SER A 72 2.54 -4.35 -0.24
N ASN A 73 1.68 -4.98 0.57
CA ASN A 73 0.82 -4.24 1.50
C ASN A 73 1.63 -3.67 2.67
N ILE A 74 2.65 -4.36 3.13
CA ILE A 74 3.57 -3.80 4.14
C ILE A 74 4.29 -2.58 3.58
N ALA A 75 4.78 -2.65 2.34
CA ALA A 75 5.46 -1.53 1.70
C ALA A 75 4.54 -0.32 1.46
N ILE A 76 3.26 -0.54 1.13
CA ILE A 76 2.30 0.56 1.02
C ILE A 76 1.96 1.17 2.38
N ALA A 77 1.78 0.35 3.42
CA ALA A 77 1.57 0.84 4.78
C ALA A 77 2.76 1.67 5.26
N LEU A 78 3.99 1.21 5.00
CA LEU A 78 5.22 1.96 5.30
C LEU A 78 5.26 3.30 4.58
N THR A 79 4.88 3.34 3.29
CA THR A 79 4.80 4.59 2.53
C THR A 79 3.87 5.60 3.21
N LEU A 80 2.68 5.14 3.62
CA LEU A 80 1.67 5.99 4.25
C LEU A 80 2.11 6.51 5.63
N VAL A 81 2.89 5.71 6.36
CA VAL A 81 3.40 6.08 7.69
C VAL A 81 4.62 7.00 7.60
N LEU A 82 5.47 6.81 6.60
CA LEU A 82 6.77 7.49 6.48
C LEU A 82 6.75 8.72 5.56
N LEU A 83 5.64 9.00 4.86
CA LEU A 83 5.55 10.21 4.04
C LEU A 83 5.90 11.42 4.93
N PRO A 84 6.81 12.31 4.51
CA PRO A 84 7.22 13.43 5.35
C PRO A 84 6.16 14.54 5.35
N ASP A 85 6.13 15.29 6.44
CA ASP A 85 5.38 16.54 6.51
C ASP A 85 6.01 17.59 5.60
N VAL A 86 5.26 18.01 4.58
CA VAL A 86 5.65 19.09 3.65
C VAL A 86 4.89 20.38 3.97
N SER A 87 4.13 20.40 5.04
CA SER A 87 3.25 21.50 5.39
C SER A 87 3.84 22.36 6.50
N ASP A 88 3.66 23.68 6.41
CA ASP A 88 3.91 24.63 7.50
C ASP A 88 2.88 24.50 8.63
N VAL A 89 2.23 23.32 8.77
CA VAL A 89 1.17 23.11 9.74
C VAL A 89 1.80 22.82 11.11
N PRO A 90 1.32 23.47 12.18
CA PRO A 90 1.85 23.25 13.51
C PRO A 90 1.78 21.76 13.91
N PRO A 91 2.78 21.25 14.67
CA PRO A 91 2.92 19.82 15.01
C PRO A 91 1.73 19.23 15.79
N TYR A 92 0.79 20.06 16.26
CA TYR A 92 -0.40 19.65 16.99
C TYR A 92 -1.52 19.10 16.09
N TYR A 93 -1.45 19.29 14.77
CA TYR A 93 -2.43 18.80 13.79
C TYR A 93 -1.99 17.52 13.08
N ALA A 94 -0.86 16.95 13.50
CA ALA A 94 -0.18 15.84 12.83
C ALA A 94 -0.46 14.51 13.54
N VAL A 95 -1.35 13.68 12.97
CA VAL A 95 -1.77 12.42 13.63
C VAL A 95 -1.21 11.17 12.94
N PHE A 96 -0.99 11.18 11.62
CA PHE A 96 -0.36 10.08 10.89
C PHE A 96 0.34 10.57 9.61
N GLY A 97 1.58 10.13 9.39
CA GLY A 97 2.43 10.57 8.27
C GLY A 97 3.12 11.90 8.51
N LEU A 98 3.27 12.34 9.76
CA LEU A 98 3.89 13.62 10.11
C LEU A 98 4.69 13.47 11.41
N TYR A 99 5.49 12.40 11.53
CA TYR A 99 6.65 12.56 12.41
C TYR A 99 7.47 13.69 11.80
N LYS A 100 7.86 14.69 12.61
CA LYS A 100 8.88 15.68 12.21
C LYS A 100 10.20 14.95 11.97
N ASN A 101 10.27 14.32 10.82
CA ASN A 101 11.36 13.53 10.33
C ASN A 101 12.13 14.37 9.32
N PRO A 102 13.44 14.16 9.15
CA PRO A 102 14.20 14.77 8.07
C PRO A 102 13.49 14.47 6.73
N PRO A 103 12.96 15.49 6.03
CA PRO A 103 12.07 15.29 4.89
C PRO A 103 12.76 14.52 3.76
N ASP A 104 14.07 14.73 3.59
CA ASP A 104 14.85 14.10 2.53
C ASP A 104 14.97 12.58 2.73
N LEU A 105 15.37 12.14 3.93
CA LEU A 105 15.59 10.71 4.21
C LEU A 105 14.26 9.95 4.20
N PHE A 106 13.25 10.47 4.89
CA PHE A 106 11.96 9.79 5.03
C PHE A 106 11.12 9.86 3.76
N GLY A 107 11.19 10.97 3.03
CA GLY A 107 10.63 11.07 1.68
C GLY A 107 11.25 10.04 0.73
N THR A 108 12.57 9.85 0.80
CA THR A 108 13.26 8.82 0.01
C THR A 108 12.80 7.42 0.40
N ILE A 109 12.75 7.09 1.70
CA ILE A 109 12.31 5.76 2.15
C ILE A 109 10.84 5.50 1.78
N ALA A 110 9.97 6.51 1.91
CA ALA A 110 8.58 6.42 1.51
C ALA A 110 8.44 6.18 0.00
N LEU A 111 9.20 6.92 -0.82
CA LEU A 111 9.22 6.72 -2.27
C LEU A 111 9.73 5.33 -2.67
N VAL A 112 10.81 4.87 -2.06
CA VAL A 112 11.36 3.52 -2.31
C VAL A 112 10.35 2.44 -1.93
N SER A 113 9.70 2.59 -0.77
CA SER A 113 8.65 1.67 -0.30
C SER A 113 7.45 1.66 -1.25
N PHE A 114 7.08 2.84 -1.75
CA PHE A 114 6.00 2.99 -2.71
C PHE A 114 6.30 2.24 -4.01
N VAL A 115 7.45 2.50 -4.62
CA VAL A 115 7.89 1.83 -5.86
C VAL A 115 8.01 0.32 -5.64
N ALA A 116 8.56 -0.12 -4.51
CA ALA A 116 8.66 -1.53 -4.15
C ALA A 116 7.27 -2.20 -4.09
N SER A 117 6.25 -1.52 -3.55
CA SER A 117 4.89 -2.06 -3.49
C SER A 117 4.32 -2.38 -4.88
N PHE A 118 4.55 -1.53 -5.87
CA PHE A 118 4.07 -1.73 -7.24
C PHE A 118 4.81 -2.87 -7.94
N ILE A 119 6.13 -2.95 -7.77
CA ILE A 119 6.95 -4.03 -8.29
C ILE A 119 6.47 -5.38 -7.71
N LEU A 120 6.28 -5.44 -6.40
CA LEU A 120 5.82 -6.66 -5.71
C LEU A 120 4.42 -7.07 -6.16
N THR A 121 3.50 -6.12 -6.33
CA THR A 121 2.15 -6.39 -6.88
C THR A 121 2.21 -6.94 -8.30
N PHE A 122 3.09 -6.38 -9.14
CA PHE A 122 3.29 -6.87 -10.50
C PHE A 122 3.88 -8.29 -10.52
N ILE A 123 4.86 -8.57 -9.67
CA ILE A 123 5.45 -9.91 -9.50
C ILE A 123 4.38 -10.90 -9.01
N ALA A 124 3.57 -10.52 -8.02
CA ALA A 124 2.47 -11.37 -7.51
C ALA A 124 1.53 -11.76 -8.65
N LYS A 125 1.10 -10.78 -9.47
CA LYS A 125 0.22 -11.02 -10.62
C LYS A 125 0.86 -11.88 -11.71
N ARG A 126 2.17 -11.74 -11.93
CA ARG A 126 2.90 -12.56 -12.92
C ARG A 126 3.05 -14.01 -12.45
N THR A 127 3.34 -14.21 -11.16
CA THR A 127 3.46 -15.54 -10.54
C THR A 127 2.12 -16.27 -10.59
N ASP A 128 1.04 -15.57 -10.24
CA ASP A 128 -0.32 -16.08 -10.32
C ASP A 128 -0.73 -16.56 -11.74
N ARG A 129 -0.42 -15.76 -12.77
CA ARG A 129 -0.64 -16.14 -14.18
C ARG A 129 0.15 -17.37 -14.63
N LYS A 130 1.31 -17.63 -14.03
CA LYS A 130 2.11 -18.82 -14.34
C LYS A 130 1.52 -20.05 -13.66
N ASP A 131 1.03 -19.90 -12.43
CA ASP A 131 0.45 -20.99 -11.64
C ASP A 131 -0.93 -21.43 -12.15
N THR A 132 -1.66 -20.54 -12.84
CA THR A 132 -2.96 -20.84 -13.47
C THR A 132 -2.84 -21.47 -14.86
N LYS A 133 -1.70 -21.35 -15.54
CA LYS A 133 -1.43 -21.95 -16.85
C LYS A 133 -0.79 -23.34 -16.78
N LYS A 134 -0.39 -23.78 -15.59
CA LYS A 134 0.14 -25.13 -15.31
C LYS A 134 -0.98 -26.02 -14.78
#